data_AF-A0A9D5EAF7-F1
#
_entry.id   AF-A0A9D5EAF7-F1
#
_cell.length_a   1.000
_cell.length_b   1.000
_cell.length_c   1.000
_cell.angle_alpha   90.00
_cell.angle_beta   90.00
_cell.angle_gamma   90.00
#
_symmetry.space_group_name_H-M   'P 1'
#
loop_
_entity.id
_entity.type
_entity.pdbx_description
1 polymer ?
#
loop_
_entity_poly.entity_id
_entity_poly.type
_entity_poly.pdbx_seq_one_letter_code
_entity_poly.pdbx_strand_id
1 'polypeptide(L)'
;MRSDATTVEQYLDGLPPERRPAIEAIRAVILKNLSRGFAETMQYGMIGYVVPHSLYPAGYHCNPREPLPFASLASQKNHMALYMMSLYEGGDDAAWFRDAWQRTGLRLDMGKCCVRFRRLQDVPLGVVAEAFRRVTPAGHIAMYERARAAPRLRPASAATAKPVAQERAGAAAKPPERAKSPAAKRAPAAAKAPAGTRAPALKKSPARARSPEAAKPSAHASDQGRRPRAAAKRP
;
A
#
# COMPACT_ATOMS: atom_id res chain seq x y z
N MET A 1 -3.23 -5.38 2.93
CA MET A 1 -4.61 -5.82 2.64
C MET A 1 -5.14 -4.82 1.65
N ARG A 2 -5.75 -5.28 0.57
CA ARG A 2 -6.32 -4.38 -0.45
C ARG A 2 -7.76 -4.08 -0.04
N SER A 3 -8.15 -2.81 -0.04
CA SER A 3 -9.55 -2.43 0.16
C SER A 3 -10.32 -2.53 -1.16
N ASP A 4 -11.58 -2.92 -1.08
CA ASP A 4 -12.52 -2.91 -2.21
C ASP A 4 -13.33 -1.60 -2.28
N ALA A 5 -13.03 -0.63 -1.42
CA ALA A 5 -13.67 0.68 -1.42
C ALA A 5 -13.47 1.40 -2.76
N THR A 6 -14.55 1.99 -3.26
CA THR A 6 -14.55 2.73 -4.54
C THR A 6 -14.46 4.24 -4.34
N THR A 7 -14.76 4.73 -3.14
CA THR A 7 -14.61 6.14 -2.75
C THR A 7 -13.73 6.27 -1.51
N VAL A 8 -13.22 7.48 -1.26
CA VAL A 8 -12.38 7.78 -0.08
C VAL A 8 -13.20 7.67 1.20
N GLU A 9 -14.46 8.08 1.17
CA GLU A 9 -15.38 7.99 2.31
C GLU A 9 -15.59 6.53 2.70
N GLN A 10 -15.92 5.67 1.71
CA GLN A 10 -16.04 4.23 1.92
C GLN A 10 -14.73 3.63 2.46
N TYR A 11 -13.59 4.11 1.98
CA TYR A 11 -12.29 3.65 2.47
C TYR A 11 -12.11 3.99 3.95
N LEU A 12 -12.38 5.24 4.35
CA LEU A 12 -12.25 5.72 5.73
C LEU A 12 -13.24 5.04 6.67
N ASP A 13 -14.48 4.80 6.23
CA ASP A 13 -15.50 4.09 7.00
C ASP A 13 -15.16 2.61 7.20
N GLY A 14 -14.44 2.00 6.26
CA GLY A 14 -13.94 0.63 6.36
C GLY A 14 -12.67 0.46 7.18
N LEU A 15 -12.06 1.54 7.69
CA LEU A 15 -10.83 1.44 8.49
C LEU A 15 -11.14 0.97 9.92
N PRO A 16 -10.20 0.22 10.54
CA PRO A 16 -10.22 0.00 11.97
C PRO A 16 -10.28 1.34 12.73
N PRO A 17 -11.13 1.48 13.77
CA PRO A 17 -11.33 2.74 14.48
C PRO A 17 -10.05 3.38 15.01
N GLU A 18 -9.06 2.58 15.37
CA GLU A 18 -7.77 3.05 15.88
C GLU A 18 -6.84 3.63 14.79
N ARG A 19 -7.10 3.34 13.52
CA ARG A 19 -6.28 3.80 12.38
C ARG A 19 -6.89 5.00 11.68
N ARG A 20 -8.22 5.08 11.65
CA ARG A 20 -8.95 6.16 10.96
C ARG A 20 -8.46 7.56 11.33
N PRO A 21 -8.28 7.93 12.62
CA PRO A 21 -7.84 9.29 12.99
C PRO A 21 -6.46 9.65 12.42
N ALA A 22 -5.52 8.70 12.39
CA ALA A 22 -4.18 8.94 11.86
C ALA A 22 -4.21 9.14 10.34
N ILE A 23 -5.01 8.33 9.62
CA ILE A 23 -5.19 8.47 8.17
C ILE A 23 -5.90 9.78 7.84
N GLU A 24 -6.96 10.15 8.56
CA GLU A 24 -7.69 11.40 8.34
C GLU A 24 -6.81 12.63 8.60
N ALA A 25 -6.02 12.62 9.68
CA ALA A 25 -5.10 13.72 9.98
C ALA A 25 -4.05 13.91 8.88
N ILE A 26 -3.43 12.82 8.41
CA ILE A 26 -2.44 12.89 7.32
C ILE A 26 -3.10 13.31 6.01
N ARG A 27 -4.29 12.76 5.69
CA ARG A 27 -5.07 13.19 4.52
C ARG A 27 -5.37 14.68 4.55
N ALA A 28 -5.80 15.22 5.68
CA ALA A 28 -6.08 16.65 5.82
C ALA A 28 -4.83 17.51 5.56
N VAL A 29 -3.67 17.08 6.09
CA VAL A 29 -2.39 17.75 5.82
C VAL A 29 -2.04 17.69 4.34
N ILE A 30 -2.23 16.54 3.69
CA ILE A 30 -1.97 16.39 2.26
C ILE A 30 -2.87 17.34 1.46
N LEU A 31 -4.19 17.26 1.63
CA LEU A 31 -5.14 18.08 0.86
C LEU A 31 -4.91 19.59 1.04
N LYS A 32 -4.51 20.04 2.24
CA LYS A 32 -4.18 21.44 2.49
C LYS A 32 -2.93 21.92 1.76
N ASN A 33 -1.98 21.02 1.47
CA ASN A 33 -0.67 21.35 0.89
C ASN A 33 -0.48 20.81 -0.53
N LEU A 34 -1.49 20.11 -1.06
CA LEU A 34 -1.45 19.53 -2.39
C LEU A 34 -1.63 20.64 -3.43
N SER A 35 -0.63 20.82 -4.28
CA SER A 35 -0.67 21.79 -5.37
C SER A 35 -1.89 21.60 -6.27
N ARG A 36 -2.51 22.70 -6.70
CA ARG A 36 -3.65 22.67 -7.61
C ARG A 36 -3.31 21.89 -8.89
N GLY A 37 -4.21 21.00 -9.29
CA GLY A 37 -4.07 20.17 -10.48
C GLY A 37 -3.86 18.69 -10.18
N PHE A 38 -3.41 18.34 -8.98
CA PHE A 38 -3.56 16.96 -8.51
C PHE A 38 -5.02 16.65 -8.17
N ALA A 39 -5.41 15.39 -8.32
CA ALA A 39 -6.72 14.88 -7.93
C ALA A 39 -6.56 13.78 -6.87
N GLU A 40 -7.49 13.75 -5.89
CA GLU A 40 -7.63 12.63 -4.97
C GLU A 40 -8.57 11.57 -5.58
N THR A 41 -8.17 10.31 -5.53
CA THR A 41 -8.94 9.18 -6.06
C THR A 41 -8.70 7.93 -5.22
N MET A 42 -9.51 6.89 -5.43
CA MET A 42 -9.11 5.54 -5.04
C MET A 42 -8.21 4.94 -6.11
N GLN A 43 -7.03 4.44 -5.72
CA GLN A 43 -6.10 3.75 -6.61
C GLN A 43 -5.48 2.54 -5.91
N TYR A 44 -5.54 1.38 -6.56
CA TYR A 44 -5.04 0.10 -6.02
C TYR A 44 -5.55 -0.25 -4.60
N GLY A 45 -6.78 0.15 -4.26
CA GLY A 45 -7.40 -0.12 -2.95
C GLY A 45 -6.86 0.74 -1.80
N MET A 46 -6.36 1.94 -2.11
CA MET A 46 -5.88 2.94 -1.17
C MET A 46 -6.18 4.35 -1.69
N ILE A 47 -6.10 5.36 -0.82
CA ILE A 47 -6.27 6.76 -1.22
C ILE A 47 -5.06 7.14 -2.06
N GLY A 48 -5.28 7.60 -3.28
CA GLY A 48 -4.25 8.00 -4.24
C GLY A 48 -4.36 9.48 -4.60
N TYR A 49 -3.21 10.10 -4.84
CA TYR A 49 -3.10 11.44 -5.37
C TYR A 49 -2.38 11.35 -6.71
N VAL A 50 -3.01 11.88 -7.75
CA VAL A 50 -2.62 11.62 -9.14
C VAL A 50 -2.62 12.90 -9.97
N VAL A 51 -1.83 12.93 -11.03
CA VAL A 51 -1.99 13.92 -12.09
C VAL A 51 -3.03 13.37 -13.07
N PRO A 52 -4.18 14.04 -13.24
CA PRO A 52 -5.27 13.57 -14.09
C PRO A 52 -4.89 13.62 -15.57
N HIS A 53 -5.56 12.80 -16.38
CA HIS A 53 -5.37 12.77 -17.84
C HIS A 53 -5.62 14.11 -18.54
N SER A 54 -6.44 14.98 -17.95
CA SER A 54 -6.65 16.35 -18.45
C SER A 54 -5.39 17.19 -18.43
N LEU A 55 -4.44 16.91 -17.52
CA LEU A 55 -3.14 17.57 -17.45
C LEU A 55 -2.02 16.74 -18.09
N TYR A 56 -2.13 15.41 -18.07
CA TYR A 56 -1.13 14.52 -18.64
C TYR A 56 -1.79 13.35 -19.40
N PRO A 57 -2.14 13.55 -20.69
CA PRO A 57 -2.91 12.58 -21.47
C PRO A 57 -2.21 11.24 -21.72
N ALA A 58 -0.88 11.19 -21.60
CA ALA A 58 -0.11 9.96 -21.80
C ALA A 58 -0.28 8.95 -20.65
N GLY A 59 -0.74 9.40 -19.48
CA GLY A 59 -1.01 8.54 -18.33
C GLY A 59 0.21 7.79 -17.78
N TYR A 60 -0.05 6.80 -16.95
CA TYR A 60 1.00 5.98 -16.37
C TYR A 60 1.60 5.00 -17.39
N HIS A 61 2.92 4.78 -17.37
CA HIS A 61 3.59 4.03 -18.43
C HIS A 61 3.29 2.54 -18.41
N CYS A 62 3.03 1.96 -17.23
CA CYS A 62 2.64 0.55 -17.15
C CYS A 62 1.21 0.35 -17.66
N ASN A 63 0.35 1.34 -17.45
CA ASN A 63 -1.04 1.32 -17.89
C ASN A 63 -1.49 2.74 -18.24
N PRO A 64 -1.45 3.14 -19.52
CA PRO A 64 -1.80 4.51 -19.94
C PRO A 64 -3.24 4.91 -19.63
N ARG A 65 -4.12 3.97 -19.32
CA ARG A 65 -5.49 4.27 -18.87
C ARG A 65 -5.52 4.83 -17.45
N GLU A 66 -4.49 4.57 -16.65
CA GLU A 66 -4.36 5.10 -15.30
C GLU A 66 -3.72 6.49 -15.34
N PRO A 67 -4.21 7.43 -14.50
CA PRO A 67 -3.57 8.72 -14.35
C PRO A 67 -2.16 8.55 -13.74
N LEU A 68 -1.30 9.55 -13.92
CA LEU A 68 0.08 9.48 -13.43
C LEU A 68 0.10 9.50 -11.89
N PRO A 69 0.59 8.43 -11.21
CA PRO A 69 0.58 8.37 -9.76
C PRO A 69 1.61 9.35 -9.16
N PHE A 70 1.21 10.04 -8.09
CA PHE A 70 2.11 10.92 -7.33
C PHE A 70 2.30 10.44 -5.89
N ALA A 71 1.22 10.17 -5.16
CA ALA A 71 1.31 9.70 -3.79
C ALA A 71 0.14 8.77 -3.44
N SER A 72 0.26 8.02 -2.36
CA SER A 72 -0.84 7.20 -1.83
C SER A 72 -0.77 7.07 -0.32
N LEU A 73 -1.92 6.99 0.33
CA LEU A 73 -2.07 6.80 1.77
C LEU A 73 -2.86 5.52 2.03
N ALA A 74 -2.26 4.59 2.77
CA ALA A 74 -2.78 3.24 2.94
C ALA A 74 -2.72 2.74 4.39
N SER A 75 -3.71 1.92 4.75
CA SER A 75 -3.73 1.07 5.94
C SER A 75 -3.37 -0.36 5.55
N GLN A 76 -2.10 -0.74 5.72
CA GLN A 76 -1.59 -2.08 5.43
C GLN A 76 -1.76 -3.01 6.63
N LYS A 77 -1.59 -4.33 6.46
CA LYS A 77 -1.87 -5.32 7.53
C LYS A 77 -1.23 -4.95 8.89
N ASN A 78 0.04 -4.53 8.87
CA ASN A 78 0.84 -4.31 10.08
C ASN A 78 1.20 -2.84 10.38
N HIS A 79 0.93 -1.92 9.44
CA HIS A 79 1.30 -0.51 9.54
C HIS A 79 0.43 0.34 8.62
N MET A 80 0.44 1.64 8.81
CA MET A 80 -0.03 2.61 7.83
C MET A 80 1.16 3.10 7.02
N ALA A 81 0.93 3.44 5.76
CA ALA A 81 1.98 3.80 4.82
C ALA A 81 1.59 5.04 4.01
N LEU A 82 2.56 5.94 3.88
CA LEU A 82 2.52 7.07 2.96
C LEU A 82 3.54 6.82 1.86
N TYR A 83 3.05 6.63 0.64
CA TYR A 83 3.86 6.48 -0.56
C TYR A 83 3.99 7.84 -1.24
N MET A 84 5.22 8.27 -1.53
CA MET A 84 5.49 9.54 -2.22
C MET A 84 6.47 9.30 -3.36
N MET A 85 5.99 9.39 -4.60
CA MET A 85 6.80 9.07 -5.78
C MET A 85 7.96 10.04 -6.00
N SER A 86 7.87 11.28 -5.51
CA SER A 86 8.97 12.25 -5.51
C SER A 86 10.22 11.76 -4.78
N LEU A 87 10.08 10.82 -3.85
CA LEU A 87 11.21 10.28 -3.08
C LEU A 87 11.87 9.06 -3.77
N TYR A 88 11.24 8.49 -4.81
CA TYR A 88 11.59 7.17 -5.32
C TYR A 88 13.00 7.08 -5.91
N GLU A 89 13.43 8.11 -6.62
CA GLU A 89 14.73 8.14 -7.30
C GLU A 89 15.89 8.57 -6.40
N GLY A 90 15.62 9.00 -5.17
CA GLY A 90 16.69 9.40 -4.23
C GLY A 90 17.37 10.73 -4.56
N GLY A 91 16.72 11.63 -5.32
CA GLY A 91 17.25 12.96 -5.63
C GLY A 91 17.12 13.97 -4.49
N ASP A 92 17.26 15.26 -4.79
CA ASP A 92 17.32 16.35 -3.82
C ASP A 92 16.12 16.39 -2.85
N ASP A 93 14.91 16.11 -3.33
CA ASP A 93 13.73 16.04 -2.46
C ASP A 93 13.79 14.86 -1.48
N ALA A 94 14.36 13.73 -1.87
CA ALA A 94 14.56 12.59 -0.98
C ALA A 94 15.63 12.88 0.07
N ALA A 95 16.71 13.57 -0.31
CA ALA A 95 17.75 14.01 0.62
C ALA A 95 17.18 15.02 1.63
N TRP A 96 16.53 16.09 1.13
CA TRP A 96 15.88 17.09 1.97
C TRP A 96 14.87 16.45 2.94
N PHE A 97 14.05 15.50 2.46
CA PHE A 97 13.04 14.85 3.30
C PHE A 97 13.66 14.07 4.44
N ARG A 98 14.74 13.31 4.17
CA ARG A 98 15.47 12.55 5.19
C ARG A 98 16.10 13.48 6.24
N ASP A 99 16.74 14.55 5.79
CA ASP A 99 17.36 15.53 6.69
C ASP A 99 16.31 16.26 7.54
N ALA A 100 15.21 16.68 6.91
CA ALA A 100 14.10 17.33 7.60
C ALA A 100 13.46 16.41 8.65
N TRP A 101 13.28 15.13 8.33
CA TRP A 101 12.80 14.14 9.29
C TRP A 101 13.79 13.91 10.43
N GLN A 102 15.08 13.79 10.13
CA GLN A 102 16.12 13.58 11.14
C GLN A 102 16.16 14.71 12.17
N ARG A 103 15.99 15.97 11.73
CA ARG A 103 15.94 17.14 12.64
C ARG A 103 14.78 17.10 13.64
N THR A 104 13.75 16.29 13.39
CA THR A 104 12.63 16.13 14.34
C THR A 104 12.96 15.21 15.50
N GLY A 105 14.05 14.44 15.42
CA GLY A 105 14.40 13.39 16.39
C GLY A 105 13.54 12.12 16.28
N LEU A 106 12.51 12.11 15.43
CA LEU A 106 11.68 10.92 15.20
C LEU A 106 12.40 9.92 14.29
N ARG A 107 12.22 8.63 14.57
CA ARG A 107 12.75 7.55 13.71
C ARG A 107 11.99 7.50 12.39
N LEU A 108 12.74 7.51 11.28
CA LEU A 108 12.21 7.30 9.94
C LEU A 108 12.27 5.80 9.57
N ASP A 109 11.13 5.12 9.53
CA ASP A 109 11.00 3.80 8.90
C ASP A 109 10.48 3.99 7.47
N MET A 110 11.34 3.78 6.47
CA MET A 110 10.94 3.91 5.08
C MET A 110 11.63 2.91 4.13
N GLY A 111 10.91 2.54 3.07
CA GLY A 111 11.49 1.98 1.85
C GLY A 111 11.98 3.07 0.89
N LYS A 112 12.07 2.76 -0.41
CA LYS A 112 12.49 3.77 -1.43
C LYS A 112 11.59 5.01 -1.44
N CYS A 113 10.27 4.82 -1.45
CA CYS A 113 9.28 5.90 -1.45
C CYS A 113 8.18 5.75 -0.39
N CYS A 114 8.25 4.70 0.45
CA CYS A 114 7.18 4.29 1.35
C CYS A 114 7.59 4.59 2.79
N VAL A 115 7.01 5.61 3.40
CA VAL A 115 7.14 5.92 4.83
C VAL A 115 6.12 5.10 5.60
N ARG A 116 6.58 4.33 6.59
CA ARG A 116 5.75 3.42 7.39
C ARG A 116 5.61 3.97 8.79
N PHE A 117 4.39 3.95 9.33
CA PHE A 117 4.09 4.43 10.66
C PHE A 117 2.97 3.60 11.28
N ARG A 118 2.91 3.55 12.61
CA ARG A 118 1.84 2.86 13.35
C ARG A 118 0.92 3.82 14.09
N ARG A 119 1.44 4.99 14.46
CA ARG A 119 0.71 6.03 15.20
C ARG A 119 0.98 7.38 14.54
N LEU A 120 0.02 8.29 14.67
CA LEU A 120 0.14 9.65 14.13
C LEU A 120 1.33 10.41 14.72
N GLN A 121 1.58 10.24 16.02
CA GLN A 121 2.70 10.90 16.73
C GLN A 121 4.09 10.51 16.23
N ASP A 122 4.21 9.40 15.48
CA ASP A 122 5.47 8.97 14.87
C ASP A 122 5.72 9.68 13.51
N VAL A 123 4.80 10.55 13.08
CA VAL A 123 4.85 11.25 11.80
C VAL A 123 4.96 12.77 12.03
N PRO A 124 6.07 13.41 11.64
CA PRO A 124 6.19 14.86 11.69
C PRO A 124 5.36 15.50 10.58
N LEU A 125 4.10 15.84 10.89
CA LEU A 125 3.14 16.38 9.93
C LEU A 125 3.64 17.65 9.21
N GLY A 126 4.48 18.47 9.86
CA GLY A 126 5.11 19.63 9.21
C GLY A 126 6.04 19.23 8.06
N VAL A 127 6.85 18.19 8.23
CA VAL A 127 7.73 17.67 7.17
C VAL A 127 6.90 17.10 6.02
N VAL A 128 5.81 16.39 6.33
CA VAL A 128 4.87 15.88 5.32
C VAL A 128 4.21 17.04 4.54
N ALA A 129 3.76 18.08 5.24
CA ALA A 129 3.17 19.26 4.61
C ALA A 129 4.12 19.91 3.60
N GLU A 130 5.37 20.15 4.01
CA GLU A 130 6.38 20.73 3.12
C GLU A 130 6.73 19.80 1.96
N ALA A 131 6.81 18.48 2.18
CA ALA A 131 7.08 17.51 1.11
C ALA A 131 6.03 17.58 -0.01
N PHE A 132 4.75 17.73 0.34
CA PHE A 132 3.68 17.88 -0.64
C PHE A 132 3.67 19.25 -1.31
N ARG A 133 4.02 20.32 -0.58
CA ARG A 133 4.06 21.69 -1.12
C ARG A 133 5.16 21.88 -2.17
N ARG A 134 6.29 21.19 -2.02
CA ARG A 134 7.44 21.30 -2.92
C ARG A 134 7.17 20.76 -4.32
N VAL A 135 6.19 19.87 -4.48
CA VAL A 135 5.92 19.19 -5.74
C VAL A 135 4.68 19.78 -6.42
N THR A 136 4.85 20.24 -7.66
CA THR A 136 3.76 20.66 -8.54
C THR A 136 3.45 19.56 -9.56
N PRO A 137 2.25 19.52 -10.17
CA PRO A 137 1.94 18.56 -11.22
C PRO A 137 2.95 18.63 -12.38
N ALA A 138 3.31 19.84 -12.82
CA ALA A 138 4.28 20.05 -13.90
C ALA A 138 5.69 19.54 -13.51
N GLY A 139 6.15 19.84 -12.29
CA GLY A 139 7.43 19.34 -11.79
C GLY A 139 7.46 17.81 -11.67
N HIS A 140 6.35 17.21 -11.22
CA HIS A 140 6.21 15.75 -11.14
C HIS A 140 6.21 15.08 -12.52
N ILE A 141 5.50 15.64 -13.51
CA ILE A 141 5.53 15.17 -14.90
C ILE A 141 6.96 15.23 -15.45
N ALA A 142 7.64 16.37 -15.31
CA ALA A 142 9.01 16.53 -15.82
C ALA A 142 9.99 15.54 -15.17
N MET A 143 9.90 15.34 -13.85
CA MET A 143 10.67 14.33 -13.14
C MET A 143 10.38 12.93 -13.69
N TYR A 144 9.11 12.60 -13.88
CA TYR A 144 8.67 11.31 -14.37
C TYR A 144 9.12 11.02 -15.80
N GLU A 145 9.05 11.99 -16.71
CA GLU A 145 9.52 11.84 -18.09
C GLU A 145 11.04 11.68 -18.14
N ARG A 146 11.78 12.47 -17.34
CA ARG A 146 13.24 12.33 -17.21
C ARG A 146 13.63 10.93 -16.74
N ALA A 147 12.96 10.42 -15.71
CA ALA A 147 13.15 9.07 -15.18
C ALA A 147 13.00 7.98 -16.25
N ARG A 148 12.07 8.19 -17.19
CA ARG A 148 11.79 7.25 -18.28
C ARG A 148 12.75 7.38 -19.47
N ALA A 149 13.22 8.59 -19.74
CA ALA A 149 14.18 8.86 -20.81
C ALA A 149 15.62 8.46 -20.43
N ALA A 150 15.94 8.42 -19.14
CA ALA A 150 17.27 8.06 -18.67
C ALA A 150 17.64 6.61 -19.07
N PRO A 151 18.83 6.37 -19.65
CA PRO A 151 19.35 5.03 -19.85
C PRO A 151 19.37 4.32 -18.50
N ARG A 152 18.77 3.13 -18.41
CA ARG A 152 18.90 2.29 -17.21
C ARG A 152 20.36 1.88 -17.07
N LEU A 153 21.15 2.67 -16.34
CA LEU A 153 22.47 2.25 -15.90
C LEU A 153 22.26 1.01 -15.04
N ARG A 154 22.68 -0.15 -15.57
CA ARG A 154 22.78 -1.35 -14.76
C ARG A 154 23.76 -1.03 -13.62
N PRO A 155 23.41 -1.22 -12.34
CA PRO A 155 24.42 -1.20 -11.31
C PRO A 155 25.46 -2.26 -11.71
N ALA A 156 26.73 -1.88 -11.74
CA ALA A 156 27.80 -2.83 -11.92
C ALA A 156 27.69 -3.86 -10.79
N SER A 157 27.15 -5.03 -11.11
CA SER A 157 27.27 -6.20 -10.25
C SER A 157 28.77 -6.37 -10.02
N ALA A 158 29.20 -6.25 -8.77
CA ALA A 158 30.54 -6.66 -8.38
C ALA A 158 30.73 -8.10 -8.86
N ALA A 159 31.49 -8.27 -9.94
CA ALA A 159 31.91 -9.56 -10.42
C ALA A 159 32.91 -10.09 -9.41
N THR A 160 32.46 -10.89 -8.45
CA THR A 160 33.35 -11.81 -7.72
C THR A 160 33.90 -12.80 -8.74
N ALA A 161 35.06 -12.46 -9.30
CA ALA A 161 35.89 -13.38 -10.06
C ALA A 161 36.29 -14.53 -9.13
N LYS A 162 35.89 -15.76 -9.48
CA LYS A 162 36.48 -16.97 -8.91
C LYS A 162 37.93 -17.06 -9.41
N PRO A 163 38.94 -17.30 -8.56
CA PRO A 163 40.30 -17.49 -9.03
C PRO A 163 40.38 -18.81 -9.81
N VAL A 164 40.89 -18.75 -11.03
CA VAL A 164 41.20 -19.91 -11.86
C VAL A 164 42.49 -20.53 -11.31
N ALA A 165 42.41 -21.79 -10.90
CA ALA A 165 43.55 -22.58 -10.45
C ALA A 165 44.54 -22.80 -11.60
N GLN A 166 45.80 -22.50 -11.33
CA GLN A 166 46.91 -22.59 -12.26
C GLN A 166 47.40 -24.05 -12.34
N GLU A 167 47.34 -24.64 -13.53
CA GLU A 167 47.86 -25.97 -13.82
C GLU A 167 49.40 -25.98 -13.74
N ARG A 168 49.97 -26.90 -12.95
CA ARG A 168 51.39 -27.29 -13.02
C ARG A 168 51.45 -28.77 -13.34
N ALA A 169 52.01 -29.09 -14.50
CA ALA A 169 52.36 -30.43 -14.94
C ALA A 169 53.67 -30.91 -14.29
N GLY A 170 53.75 -32.20 -13.92
CA GLY A 170 54.98 -32.83 -13.43
C GLY A 170 54.83 -34.28 -12.93
N ALA A 171 54.86 -35.23 -13.87
CA ALA A 171 55.40 -36.60 -13.86
C ALA A 171 55.21 -37.59 -12.66
N ALA A 172 54.57 -38.74 -12.95
CA ALA A 172 55.18 -40.10 -13.05
C ALA A 172 54.39 -41.30 -12.43
N ALA A 173 54.36 -42.39 -13.21
CA ALA A 173 54.19 -43.83 -12.89
C ALA A 173 52.78 -44.49 -12.73
N LYS A 174 52.58 -45.60 -13.47
CA LYS A 174 51.45 -46.58 -13.44
C LYS A 174 51.87 -47.91 -12.72
N PRO A 175 51.10 -49.04 -12.79
CA PRO A 175 50.14 -49.59 -11.81
C PRO A 175 50.52 -51.03 -11.33
N PRO A 176 49.68 -51.83 -10.64
CA PRO A 176 48.72 -52.74 -11.32
C PRO A 176 47.39 -53.01 -10.54
N GLU A 177 46.24 -53.20 -11.21
CA GLU A 177 45.51 -54.46 -11.51
C GLU A 177 45.09 -55.33 -10.28
N ARG A 178 43.78 -55.52 -9.99
CA ARG A 178 42.94 -56.65 -10.47
C ARG A 178 41.58 -56.75 -9.76
N ALA A 179 40.59 -57.21 -10.53
CA ALA A 179 39.19 -57.46 -10.20
C ALA A 179 38.93 -58.62 -9.23
N LYS A 180 37.72 -58.67 -8.62
CA LYS A 180 36.78 -59.82 -8.58
C LYS A 180 35.49 -59.52 -7.78
N SER A 181 34.33 -59.64 -8.44
CA SER A 181 33.01 -59.98 -7.86
C SER A 181 33.01 -61.44 -7.31
N PRO A 182 32.03 -61.99 -6.51
CA PRO A 182 30.57 -61.77 -6.64
C PRO A 182 29.64 -61.92 -5.38
N ALA A 183 28.37 -61.53 -5.58
CA ALA A 183 27.09 -62.08 -5.09
C ALA A 183 26.89 -62.58 -3.63
N ALA A 184 25.84 -62.08 -2.95
CA ALA A 184 24.54 -62.80 -2.77
C ALA A 184 23.77 -62.46 -1.46
N LYS A 185 22.44 -62.28 -1.65
CA LYS A 185 21.30 -62.74 -0.81
C LYS A 185 20.76 -61.90 0.37
N ARG A 186 19.43 -61.67 0.22
CA ARG A 186 18.29 -61.78 1.16
C ARG A 186 17.76 -60.52 1.87
N ALA A 187 16.53 -60.15 1.48
CA ALA A 187 15.46 -59.52 2.28
C ALA A 187 14.69 -60.64 3.08
N PRO A 188 13.57 -60.42 3.83
CA PRO A 188 12.64 -59.26 3.84
C PRO A 188 11.86 -58.90 5.15
N ALA A 189 10.89 -57.95 4.98
CA ALA A 189 9.54 -57.83 5.60
C ALA A 189 9.39 -57.03 6.94
N ALA A 190 8.30 -56.29 7.27
CA ALA A 190 6.93 -56.04 6.76
C ALA A 190 6.42 -54.69 7.38
N ALA A 191 5.73 -53.77 6.67
CA ALA A 191 4.29 -53.63 6.34
C ALA A 191 3.28 -53.32 7.49
N LYS A 192 2.59 -52.16 7.45
CA LYS A 192 1.12 -52.01 7.18
C LYS A 192 0.53 -50.65 7.64
N ALA A 193 -0.29 -50.05 6.76
CA ALA A 193 -1.40 -49.11 7.07
C ALA A 193 -2.72 -49.94 7.29
N PRO A 194 -3.90 -49.37 7.65
CA PRO A 194 -4.72 -48.58 6.71
C PRO A 194 -5.70 -47.53 7.32
N ALA A 195 -6.49 -46.94 6.41
CA ALA A 195 -7.46 -45.85 6.47
C ALA A 195 -8.75 -46.05 7.30
N GLY A 196 -9.53 -44.97 7.48
CA GLY A 196 -10.92 -45.04 7.95
C GLY A 196 -11.70 -43.71 7.95
N THR A 197 -12.75 -43.68 7.15
CA THR A 197 -13.69 -42.62 6.73
C THR A 197 -14.77 -42.26 7.77
N ARG A 198 -15.33 -41.02 7.74
CA ARG A 198 -16.79 -40.66 7.66
C ARG A 198 -17.20 -39.37 8.39
N ALA A 199 -17.96 -38.53 7.69
CA ALA A 199 -19.04 -37.67 8.23
C ALA A 199 -20.31 -38.52 8.47
N PRO A 200 -21.30 -38.06 9.28
CA PRO A 200 -22.45 -37.37 8.67
C PRO A 200 -23.14 -36.30 9.58
N ALA A 201 -24.28 -35.81 9.10
CA ALA A 201 -24.93 -34.53 9.39
C ALA A 201 -26.07 -34.50 10.44
N LEU A 202 -26.46 -33.27 10.81
CA LEU A 202 -27.80 -32.74 11.13
C LEU A 202 -28.68 -33.42 12.20
N LYS A 203 -29.14 -32.65 13.21
CA LYS A 203 -30.57 -32.25 13.37
C LYS A 203 -30.90 -31.54 14.71
N LYS A 204 -31.86 -30.60 14.58
CA LYS A 204 -32.93 -30.15 15.52
C LYS A 204 -32.71 -28.94 16.44
N SER A 205 -33.43 -27.87 16.07
CA SER A 205 -34.01 -26.83 16.94
C SER A 205 -34.93 -27.41 18.03
N PRO A 206 -35.34 -26.56 18.99
CA PRO A 206 -36.77 -26.34 19.17
C PRO A 206 -37.16 -24.85 19.20
N ALA A 207 -38.46 -24.63 19.09
CA ALA A 207 -39.13 -23.36 18.87
C ALA A 207 -39.67 -22.70 20.16
N ARG A 208 -39.91 -21.39 20.04
CA ARG A 208 -41.04 -20.59 20.59
C ARG A 208 -41.18 -20.35 22.11
N ALA A 209 -41.05 -19.06 22.48
CA ALA A 209 -41.96 -18.35 23.41
C ALA A 209 -41.91 -16.84 23.06
N ARG A 210 -42.95 -16.31 22.39
CA ARG A 210 -43.99 -15.40 22.94
C ARG A 210 -43.51 -13.95 23.16
N SER A 211 -43.97 -13.07 22.26
CA SER A 211 -44.13 -11.62 22.46
C SER A 211 -45.06 -11.31 23.65
N PRO A 212 -45.05 -10.05 24.13
CA PRO A 212 -46.25 -9.27 23.87
C PRO A 212 -45.98 -7.90 23.24
N GLU A 213 -47.11 -7.34 22.84
CA GLU A 213 -47.45 -6.21 22.00
C GLU A 213 -47.56 -4.89 22.79
N ALA A 214 -47.68 -3.78 22.04
CA ALA A 214 -48.08 -2.42 22.41
C ALA A 214 -47.00 -1.53 23.07
N ALA A 215 -46.81 -0.25 22.72
CA ALA A 215 -47.75 0.71 22.16
C ALA A 215 -47.07 1.79 21.29
N LYS A 216 -47.74 2.18 20.20
CA LYS A 216 -47.69 3.54 19.64
C LYS A 216 -48.49 4.48 20.56
N PRO A 217 -48.32 5.80 20.43
CA PRO A 217 -49.47 6.52 19.89
C PRO A 217 -49.17 7.38 18.68
N SER A 218 -50.27 7.63 17.99
CA SER A 218 -50.49 8.34 16.73
C SER A 218 -50.35 9.85 16.87
N ALA A 219 -50.22 10.46 15.69
CA ALA A 219 -50.26 11.87 15.36
C ALA A 219 -51.47 12.66 15.90
N HIS A 220 -51.30 13.97 16.03
CA HIS A 220 -52.19 14.99 15.45
C HIS A 220 -51.50 16.37 15.49
N ALA A 221 -51.36 17.02 14.33
CA ALA A 221 -52.15 18.17 13.86
C ALA A 221 -51.41 19.51 14.12
N SER A 222 -50.88 20.17 13.09
CA SER A 222 -51.56 21.17 12.25
C SER A 222 -51.79 22.51 12.95
N ASP A 223 -51.00 23.52 12.61
CA ASP A 223 -51.41 24.94 12.51
C ASP A 223 -50.28 25.72 11.81
N GLN A 224 -50.36 26.02 10.51
CA GLN A 224 -50.95 27.22 9.89
C GLN A 224 -50.43 28.58 10.39
N GLY A 225 -50.00 29.40 9.43
CA GLY A 225 -49.87 30.86 9.54
C GLY A 225 -48.55 31.32 10.17
N ARG A 226 -47.84 32.33 9.70
CA ARG A 226 -48.23 33.42 8.81
C ARG A 226 -46.94 34.14 8.40
N ARG A 227 -46.68 34.26 7.10
CA ARG A 227 -45.83 35.34 6.58
C ARG A 227 -46.53 36.68 6.85
N PRO A 228 -45.77 37.77 7.01
CA PRO A 228 -46.15 38.96 6.28
C PRO A 228 -45.00 39.44 5.39
N ARG A 229 -45.38 39.74 4.15
CA ARG A 229 -44.63 40.55 3.19
C ARG A 229 -45.28 41.94 3.20
N ALA A 230 -44.45 42.96 3.05
CA ALA A 230 -44.73 44.30 2.51
C ALA A 230 -44.93 45.49 3.47
N ALA A 231 -44.57 46.65 2.90
CA ALA A 231 -44.60 48.05 3.35
C ALA A 231 -43.38 48.52 4.17
N ALA A 232 -42.73 49.66 3.93
CA ALA A 232 -42.87 50.72 2.93
C ALA A 232 -41.64 51.67 2.98
N LYS A 233 -41.37 52.32 1.85
CA LYS A 233 -40.84 53.69 1.62
C LYS A 233 -40.01 54.41 2.70
N ARG A 234 -38.85 54.97 2.28
CA ARG A 234 -38.46 56.41 2.26
C ARG A 234 -36.92 56.58 2.35
N PRO A 235 -36.34 57.76 2.06
CA PRO A 235 -36.91 58.97 1.44
C PRO A 235 -36.53 59.13 -0.04
#